data_AF-A0A9R1QAF0-F1
#
_entry.id   AF-A0A9R1QAF0-F1
#
_cell.length_a   1.000
_cell.length_b   1.000
_cell.length_c   1.000
_cell.angle_alpha   90.00
_cell.angle_beta   90.00
_cell.angle_gamma   90.00
#
_symmetry.space_group_name_H-M   'P 1'
#
loop_
_entity.id
_entity.type
_entity.pdbx_description
1 polymer ?
#
loop_
_entity_poly.entity_id
_entity_poly.type
_entity_poly.pdbx_seq_one_letter_code
_entity_poly.pdbx_strand_id
1 'polypeptide(L)'
;MDIASGISTGLAASCLIAQVNGVLWDMTRPLEGDCDLKLFKFDSNEGRDTFWHSSAHILGESLERVYGCKLCIGPCTTRGEGFYYDAHYKDLTLNDTHFGLIDKQAKKAVAEKQPFERIEVSRAEALEVFAENEFKVEIINELPEDKTITVYRCGPLVDLCRGPHIPNTSFVKAFACLKASASYWRGKADRESLQRVYGISFPDSKRLKEYQHMIEEAKKRDHRLLGQSQKLFFFHPLSPGSCFFLPHGAIIYNKLMDFLRKEYRERGYQEVLSPNIYNMQLWETSGHAANYKDNMFVFEIEKQEFGLKPMNCPGHCLMFGHEVRSYRGKFSLAV
;
A
#
# COMPACT_ATOMS: atom_id res chain seq x y z
N MET A 1 -31.40 6.96 1.35
CA MET A 1 -31.82 5.64 1.88
C MET A 1 -33.26 5.34 1.48
N ASP A 2 -34.17 6.30 1.67
CA ASP A 2 -35.61 6.12 1.42
C ASP A 2 -35.95 5.70 -0.02
N ILE A 3 -35.25 6.25 -1.02
CA ILE A 3 -35.41 5.85 -2.43
C ILE A 3 -35.07 4.37 -2.64
N ALA A 4 -33.96 3.89 -2.07
CA ALA A 4 -33.57 2.49 -2.17
C ALA A 4 -34.62 1.57 -1.52
N SER A 5 -35.15 1.98 -0.35
CA SER A 5 -36.23 1.27 0.35
C SER A 5 -37.53 1.24 -0.44
N GLY A 6 -37.87 2.34 -1.14
CA GLY A 6 -39.05 2.44 -1.99
C GLY A 6 -38.98 1.54 -3.24
N ILE A 7 -37.78 1.23 -3.74
CA ILE A 7 -37.59 0.26 -4.82
C ILE A 7 -37.68 -1.17 -4.29
N SER A 8 -36.90 -1.52 -3.27
CA SER A 8 -37.02 -2.81 -2.56
C SER A 8 -36.22 -2.82 -1.25
N THR A 9 -36.70 -3.60 -0.29
CA THR A 9 -35.99 -3.85 0.99
C THR A 9 -34.62 -4.50 0.76
N GLY A 10 -34.50 -5.40 -0.21
CA GLY A 10 -33.23 -6.05 -0.56
C GLY A 10 -32.19 -5.09 -1.17
N LEU A 11 -32.64 -4.09 -1.93
CA LEU A 11 -31.76 -3.03 -2.43
C LEU A 11 -31.24 -2.16 -1.28
N ALA A 12 -32.14 -1.67 -0.41
CA ALA A 12 -31.75 -0.88 0.76
C ALA A 12 -30.75 -1.62 1.67
N ALA A 13 -30.95 -2.92 1.88
CA ALA A 13 -30.08 -3.75 2.72
C ALA A 13 -28.69 -4.04 2.11
N SER A 14 -28.51 -3.85 0.80
CA SER A 14 -27.24 -4.14 0.10
C SER A 14 -26.54 -2.92 -0.48
N CYS A 15 -27.22 -1.77 -0.51
CA CYS A 15 -26.67 -0.52 -1.02
C CYS A 15 -25.76 0.13 0.02
N LEU A 16 -24.57 0.52 -0.42
CA LEU A 16 -23.52 1.03 0.46
C LEU A 16 -23.34 2.53 0.31
N ILE A 17 -23.42 3.02 -0.93
CA ILE A 17 -23.12 4.42 -1.25
C ILE A 17 -23.96 4.88 -2.43
N ALA A 18 -24.21 6.18 -2.48
CA ALA A 18 -24.89 6.83 -3.59
C ALA A 18 -23.91 7.70 -4.39
N GLN A 19 -24.20 7.92 -5.68
CA GLN A 19 -23.65 9.02 -6.45
C GLN A 19 -24.78 9.94 -6.86
N VAL A 20 -24.63 11.22 -6.54
CA VAL A 20 -25.59 12.29 -6.80
C VAL A 20 -24.89 13.29 -7.71
N ASN A 21 -25.40 13.46 -8.93
CA ASN A 21 -24.82 14.38 -9.94
C ASN A 21 -23.31 14.15 -10.16
N GLY A 22 -22.89 12.88 -10.21
CA GLY A 22 -21.49 12.50 -10.42
C GLY A 22 -20.61 12.45 -9.16
N VAL A 23 -21.09 12.88 -7.99
CA VAL A 23 -20.33 12.92 -6.73
C VAL A 23 -20.79 11.83 -5.75
N LEU A 24 -19.86 11.09 -5.14
CA LEU A 24 -20.17 10.05 -4.15
C LEU A 24 -20.62 10.63 -2.80
N TRP A 25 -21.77 10.19 -2.31
CA TRP A 25 -22.48 10.71 -1.14
C TRP A 25 -22.91 9.58 -0.20
N ASP A 26 -22.79 9.82 1.10
CA ASP A 26 -23.36 8.95 2.13
C ASP A 26 -24.84 8.67 1.86
N MET A 27 -25.29 7.43 2.09
CA MET A 27 -26.67 7.03 1.80
C MET A 27 -27.74 7.78 2.61
N THR A 28 -27.35 8.42 3.71
CA THR A 28 -28.24 9.15 4.62
C THR A 28 -28.30 10.65 4.32
N ARG A 29 -27.49 11.17 3.39
CA ARG A 29 -27.48 12.59 3.06
C ARG A 29 -28.79 12.98 2.36
N PRO A 30 -29.48 14.07 2.79
CA PRO A 30 -30.70 14.52 2.16
C PRO A 30 -30.44 15.02 0.73
N LEU A 31 -31.38 14.76 -0.17
CA LEU A 31 -31.39 15.32 -1.51
C LEU A 31 -32.09 16.68 -1.46
N GLU A 32 -31.41 17.74 -1.88
CA GLU A 32 -31.90 19.12 -1.80
C GLU A 32 -32.65 19.58 -3.06
N GLY A 33 -32.67 18.75 -4.10
CA GLY A 33 -33.36 19.02 -5.36
C GLY A 33 -33.28 17.83 -6.32
N ASP A 34 -33.76 18.04 -7.54
CA ASP A 34 -33.69 17.03 -8.59
C ASP A 34 -32.24 16.66 -8.92
N CYS A 35 -31.98 15.37 -9.10
CA CYS A 35 -30.62 14.87 -9.29
C CYS A 35 -30.59 13.56 -10.06
N ASP A 36 -29.44 13.30 -10.70
CA ASP A 36 -29.08 11.98 -11.20
C ASP A 36 -28.54 11.13 -10.05
N LEU A 37 -29.29 10.08 -9.70
CA LEU A 37 -28.95 9.17 -8.62
C LEU A 37 -28.46 7.82 -9.15
N LYS A 38 -27.28 7.38 -8.71
CA LYS A 38 -26.81 6.00 -8.85
C LYS A 38 -26.53 5.38 -7.50
N LEU A 39 -26.85 4.10 -7.36
CA LEU A 39 -26.71 3.35 -6.11
C LEU A 39 -25.70 2.23 -6.30
N PHE A 40 -24.75 2.13 -5.38
CA PHE A 40 -23.63 1.20 -5.48
C PHE A 40 -23.66 0.16 -4.37
N LYS A 41 -23.38 -1.08 -4.75
CA LYS A 41 -23.23 -2.25 -3.86
C LYS A 41 -21.75 -2.62 -3.74
N PHE A 42 -21.45 -3.58 -2.86
CA PHE A 42 -20.08 -4.05 -2.62
C PHE A 42 -19.33 -4.52 -3.89
N ASP A 43 -20.03 -5.04 -4.90
CA ASP A 43 -19.37 -5.56 -6.11
C ASP A 43 -18.88 -4.46 -7.08
N SER A 44 -19.32 -3.21 -6.89
CA SER A 44 -18.77 -2.05 -7.60
C SER A 44 -17.48 -1.56 -6.95
N ASN A 45 -16.61 -0.90 -7.73
CA ASN A 45 -15.38 -0.33 -7.18
C ASN A 45 -15.70 0.74 -6.13
N GLU A 46 -16.64 1.63 -6.42
CA GLU A 46 -17.09 2.70 -5.54
C GLU A 46 -17.64 2.15 -4.22
N GLY A 47 -18.50 1.13 -4.29
CA GLY A 47 -19.06 0.48 -3.11
C GLY A 47 -18.01 -0.28 -2.30
N ARG A 48 -17.09 -1.00 -2.96
CA ARG A 48 -16.03 -1.76 -2.30
C ARG A 48 -15.02 -0.87 -1.59
N ASP A 49 -14.58 0.19 -2.26
CA ASP A 49 -13.59 1.13 -1.70
C ASP A 49 -14.18 1.89 -0.51
N THR A 50 -15.44 2.34 -0.60
CA THR A 50 -16.17 2.97 0.51
C THR A 50 -16.37 1.99 1.67
N PHE A 51 -16.68 0.72 1.38
CA PHE A 51 -16.81 -0.33 2.37
C PHE A 51 -15.52 -0.53 3.15
N TRP A 52 -14.40 -0.72 2.45
CA TRP A 52 -13.10 -0.89 3.10
C TRP A 52 -12.62 0.37 3.81
N HIS A 53 -12.96 1.56 3.30
CA HIS A 53 -12.68 2.81 4.00
C HIS A 53 -13.43 2.91 5.33
N SER A 54 -14.69 2.48 5.35
CA SER A 54 -15.49 2.38 6.59
C SER A 54 -14.97 1.30 7.53
N SER A 55 -14.50 0.18 7.00
CA SER A 55 -13.86 -0.87 7.80
C SER A 55 -12.52 -0.41 8.40
N ALA A 56 -11.79 0.50 7.76
CA ALA A 56 -10.65 1.17 8.37
C ALA A 56 -11.08 1.95 9.62
N HIS A 57 -12.22 2.65 9.63
CA HIS A 57 -12.70 3.32 10.84
C HIS A 57 -13.05 2.32 11.95
N ILE A 58 -13.67 1.18 11.62
CA ILE A 58 -13.93 0.10 12.59
C ILE A 58 -12.61 -0.43 13.17
N LEU A 59 -11.58 -0.57 12.35
CA LEU A 59 -10.23 -0.91 12.81
C LEU A 59 -9.66 0.20 13.71
N GLY A 60 -9.74 1.46 13.32
CA GLY A 60 -9.30 2.61 14.12
C GLY A 60 -9.93 2.63 15.52
N GLU A 61 -11.27 2.52 15.59
CA GLU A 61 -11.98 2.40 16.87
C GLU A 61 -11.44 1.22 17.69
N SER A 62 -11.24 0.07 17.04
CA SER A 62 -10.77 -1.13 17.72
C SER A 62 -9.35 -0.95 18.28
N LEU A 63 -8.45 -0.32 17.53
CA LEU A 63 -7.08 -0.06 17.97
C LEU A 63 -7.04 0.95 19.12
N GLU A 64 -7.81 2.03 19.03
CA GLU A 64 -7.89 3.05 20.08
C GLU A 64 -8.50 2.47 21.37
N ARG A 65 -9.59 1.70 21.26
CA ARG A 65 -10.30 1.12 22.41
C ARG A 65 -9.49 0.03 23.11
N VAL A 66 -8.74 -0.78 22.36
CA VAL A 66 -7.97 -1.90 22.91
C VAL A 66 -6.60 -1.44 23.41
N TYR A 67 -5.94 -0.52 22.72
CA TYR A 67 -4.53 -0.18 22.97
C TYR A 67 -4.27 1.28 23.32
N GLY A 68 -5.28 2.17 23.29
CA GLY A 68 -5.10 3.59 23.61
C GLY A 68 -4.09 4.29 22.71
N CYS A 69 -3.93 3.82 21.48
CA CYS A 69 -2.99 4.36 20.50
C CYS A 69 -3.47 5.70 19.92
N LYS A 70 -2.54 6.51 19.39
CA LYS A 70 -2.90 7.71 18.63
C LYS A 70 -3.09 7.35 17.16
N LEU A 71 -4.32 7.42 16.67
CA LEU A 71 -4.66 7.13 15.28
C LEU A 71 -4.06 8.16 14.33
N CYS A 72 -3.45 7.70 13.23
CA CYS A 72 -2.83 8.54 12.21
C CYS A 72 -3.63 8.50 10.90
N ILE A 73 -3.27 7.62 9.96
CA ILE A 73 -3.84 7.56 8.60
C ILE A 73 -4.42 6.16 8.36
N GLY A 74 -5.70 6.09 7.97
CA GLY A 74 -6.39 4.83 7.71
C GLY A 74 -7.15 4.80 6.37
N PRO A 75 -6.46 4.62 5.23
CA PRO A 75 -7.11 4.58 3.94
C PRO A 75 -7.54 3.14 3.58
N CYS A 76 -8.48 3.02 2.66
CA CYS A 76 -8.65 1.77 1.92
C CYS A 76 -7.50 1.57 0.92
N THR A 77 -7.21 0.33 0.56
CA THR A 77 -6.22 0.01 -0.46
C THR A 77 -6.88 0.05 -1.85
N THR A 78 -7.08 1.23 -2.43
CA THR A 78 -7.74 1.39 -3.75
C THR A 78 -7.09 0.64 -4.91
N ARG A 79 -5.78 0.33 -4.80
CA ARG A 79 -5.03 -0.49 -5.78
C ARG A 79 -4.76 -1.93 -5.30
N GLY A 80 -5.39 -2.34 -4.20
CA GLY A 80 -5.22 -3.65 -3.58
C GLY A 80 -6.53 -4.12 -2.93
N GLU A 81 -6.42 -5.13 -2.07
CA GLU A 81 -7.57 -5.61 -1.29
C GLU A 81 -7.47 -5.14 0.16
N GLY A 82 -8.59 -4.70 0.72
CA GLY A 82 -8.72 -4.32 2.13
C GLY A 82 -8.35 -2.88 2.46
N PHE A 83 -7.73 -2.72 3.63
CA PHE A 83 -7.45 -1.42 4.23
C PHE A 83 -6.31 -1.57 5.24
N TYR A 84 -5.79 -0.44 5.69
CA TYR A 84 -4.88 -0.41 6.83
C TYR A 84 -5.16 0.80 7.71
N TYR A 85 -4.60 0.77 8.92
CA TYR A 85 -4.56 1.93 9.80
C TYR A 85 -3.16 2.07 10.40
N ASP A 86 -2.52 3.22 10.18
CA ASP A 86 -1.30 3.62 10.87
C ASP A 86 -1.67 4.25 12.22
N ALA A 87 -1.05 3.79 13.29
CA ALA A 87 -1.21 4.40 14.61
C ALA A 87 0.10 4.39 15.39
N HIS A 88 0.22 5.34 16.33
CA HIS A 88 1.34 5.44 17.24
C HIS A 88 0.99 4.77 18.57
N TYR A 89 1.77 3.74 18.94
CA TYR A 89 1.52 2.86 20.09
C TYR A 89 2.47 3.10 21.26
N LYS A 90 3.22 4.22 21.25
CA LYS A 90 4.31 4.47 22.20
C LYS A 90 5.29 3.30 22.19
N ASP A 91 5.35 2.51 23.27
CA ASP A 91 6.29 1.40 23.44
C ASP A 91 5.73 0.03 23.01
N LEU A 92 4.42 -0.08 22.74
CA LEU A 92 3.80 -1.37 22.40
C LEU A 92 4.07 -1.74 20.94
N THR A 93 4.60 -2.94 20.68
CA THR A 93 4.71 -3.52 19.33
C THR A 93 3.68 -4.63 19.13
N LEU A 94 2.79 -4.43 18.17
CA LEU A 94 1.76 -5.39 17.78
C LEU A 94 2.35 -6.54 16.96
N ASN A 95 1.78 -7.71 17.19
CA ASN A 95 2.08 -8.96 16.47
C ASN A 95 0.80 -9.81 16.43
N ASP A 96 0.87 -10.99 15.82
CA ASP A 96 -0.29 -11.85 15.56
C ASP A 96 -1.10 -12.23 16.82
N THR A 97 -0.49 -12.23 18.01
CA THR A 97 -1.22 -12.56 19.27
C THR A 97 -2.17 -11.43 19.71
N HIS A 98 -1.98 -10.22 19.19
CA HIS A 98 -2.79 -9.05 19.51
C HIS A 98 -4.08 -8.99 18.66
N PHE A 99 -4.08 -9.60 17.48
CA PHE A 99 -5.17 -9.47 16.51
C PHE A 99 -6.50 -10.02 17.00
N GLY A 100 -6.49 -11.04 17.87
CA GLY A 100 -7.72 -11.60 18.44
C GLY A 100 -8.54 -10.60 19.26
N LEU A 101 -7.88 -9.66 19.96
CA LEU A 101 -8.57 -8.61 20.72
C LEU A 101 -9.15 -7.54 19.79
N ILE A 102 -8.42 -7.18 18.73
CA ILE A 102 -8.89 -6.23 17.71
C ILE A 102 -10.12 -6.80 17.00
N ASP A 103 -10.06 -8.04 16.53
CA ASP A 103 -11.18 -8.71 15.86
C ASP A 103 -12.41 -8.82 16.77
N LYS A 104 -12.21 -9.05 18.08
CA LYS A 104 -13.30 -9.10 19.06
C LYS A 104 -13.95 -7.71 19.23
N GLN A 105 -13.16 -6.65 19.30
CA GLN A 105 -13.67 -5.28 19.41
C GLN A 105 -14.38 -4.84 18.12
N ALA A 106 -13.84 -5.17 16.94
CA ALA A 106 -14.48 -4.91 15.66
C ALA A 106 -15.85 -5.61 15.57
N LYS A 107 -15.95 -6.88 15.98
CA LYS A 107 -17.23 -7.61 16.06
C LYS A 107 -18.24 -6.93 16.99
N LYS A 108 -17.78 -6.33 18.10
CA LYS A 108 -18.64 -5.56 19.00
C LYS A 108 -19.19 -4.31 18.30
N ALA A 109 -18.34 -3.52 17.65
CA ALA A 109 -18.76 -2.34 16.89
C ALA A 109 -19.78 -2.69 15.79
N VAL A 110 -19.57 -3.80 15.07
CA VAL A 110 -20.51 -4.34 14.07
C VAL A 110 -21.85 -4.74 14.69
N ALA A 111 -21.84 -5.40 15.85
CA ALA A 111 -23.06 -5.82 16.54
C ALA A 111 -23.88 -4.62 17.07
N GLU A 112 -23.21 -3.54 17.45
CA GLU A 112 -23.82 -2.29 17.90
C GLU A 112 -24.49 -1.49 16.76
N LYS A 113 -24.20 -1.83 15.49
CA LYS A 113 -24.73 -1.16 14.29
C LYS A 113 -24.51 0.35 14.31
N GLN A 114 -23.35 0.78 14.78
CA GLN A 114 -23.00 2.18 14.94
C GLN A 114 -23.15 2.93 13.60
N PRO A 115 -23.91 4.03 13.55
CA PRO A 115 -24.05 4.83 12.33
C PRO A 115 -22.77 5.62 12.06
N PHE A 116 -22.47 5.83 10.77
CA PHE A 116 -21.44 6.78 10.36
C PHE A 116 -22.07 8.14 10.15
N GLU A 117 -21.73 9.09 11.01
CA GLU A 117 -22.33 10.42 11.05
C GLU A 117 -21.31 11.47 10.63
N ARG A 118 -21.56 12.07 9.47
CA ARG A 118 -20.74 13.16 8.93
C ARG A 118 -21.05 14.46 9.66
N ILE A 119 -20.03 15.12 10.18
CA ILE A 119 -20.13 16.40 10.87
C ILE A 119 -19.14 17.36 10.22
N GLU A 120 -19.63 18.54 9.81
CA GLU A 120 -18.77 19.64 9.39
C GLU A 120 -18.37 20.44 10.61
N VAL A 121 -17.08 20.73 10.73
CA VAL A 121 -16.51 21.46 11.85
C VAL A 121 -15.60 22.57 11.35
N SER A 122 -15.51 23.65 12.10
CA SER A 122 -14.48 24.66 11.91
C SER A 122 -13.10 24.09 12.25
N ARG A 123 -12.05 24.76 11.76
CA ARG A 123 -10.67 24.42 12.10
C ARG A 123 -10.40 24.50 13.60
N ALA A 124 -10.98 25.49 14.29
CA ALA A 124 -10.82 25.65 15.73
C ALA A 124 -11.44 24.46 16.49
N GLU A 125 -12.67 24.06 16.14
CA GLU A 125 -13.33 22.90 16.73
C GLU A 125 -12.56 21.60 16.41
N ALA A 126 -12.06 21.43 15.19
CA ALA A 126 -11.25 20.26 14.83
C ALA A 126 -9.96 20.18 15.67
N LEU A 127 -9.26 21.31 15.85
CA LEU A 127 -8.04 21.36 16.67
C LEU A 127 -8.34 21.08 18.15
N GLU A 128 -9.49 21.51 18.67
CA GLU A 128 -9.93 21.21 20.03
C GLU A 128 -10.24 19.72 20.21
N VAL A 129 -11.03 19.13 19.29
CA VAL A 129 -11.38 17.71 19.32
C VAL A 129 -10.15 16.81 19.25
N PHE A 130 -9.14 17.19 18.46
CA PHE A 130 -7.93 16.40 18.26
C PHE A 130 -6.71 16.89 19.03
N ALA A 131 -6.87 17.76 20.04
CA ALA A 131 -5.78 18.41 20.75
C ALA A 131 -4.72 17.43 21.32
N GLU A 132 -5.15 16.25 21.77
CA GLU A 132 -4.29 15.20 22.34
C GLU A 132 -3.61 14.32 21.27
N ASN A 133 -3.95 14.47 19.99
CA ASN A 133 -3.42 13.71 18.87
C ASN A 133 -2.60 14.60 17.92
N GLU A 134 -1.30 14.72 18.21
CA GLU A 134 -0.33 15.53 17.44
C GLU A 134 -0.34 15.24 15.93
N PHE A 135 -0.57 13.99 15.52
CA PHE A 135 -0.62 13.60 14.12
C PHE A 135 -1.84 14.21 13.40
N LYS A 136 -3.01 14.21 14.06
CA LYS A 136 -4.24 14.81 13.52
C LYS A 136 -4.13 16.33 13.52
N VAL A 137 -3.53 16.94 14.54
CA VAL A 137 -3.25 18.38 14.60
C VAL A 137 -2.35 18.81 13.43
N GLU A 138 -1.28 18.06 13.14
CA GLU A 138 -0.41 18.32 11.98
C GLU A 138 -1.21 18.24 10.66
N ILE A 139 -2.03 17.20 10.48
CA ILE A 139 -2.87 17.08 9.28
C ILE A 139 -3.79 18.29 9.13
N ILE A 140 -4.45 18.71 10.22
CA ILE A 140 -5.37 19.85 10.20
C ILE A 140 -4.64 21.12 9.80
N ASN A 141 -3.48 21.40 10.42
CA ASN A 141 -2.68 22.59 10.14
C ASN A 141 -2.17 22.67 8.69
N GLU A 142 -1.95 21.52 8.04
CA GLU A 142 -1.56 21.47 6.62
C GLU A 142 -2.73 21.66 5.63
N LEU A 143 -3.98 21.56 6.09
CA LEU A 143 -5.12 21.80 5.20
C LEU A 143 -5.17 23.28 4.78
N PRO A 144 -5.60 23.60 3.55
CA PRO A 144 -5.88 24.99 3.14
C PRO A 144 -6.89 25.67 4.07
N GLU A 145 -6.75 26.97 4.30
CA GLU A 145 -7.61 27.74 5.23
C GLU A 145 -9.08 27.77 4.80
N ASP A 146 -9.33 27.77 3.49
CA ASP A 146 -10.66 27.83 2.87
C ASP A 146 -11.39 26.48 2.81
N LYS A 147 -10.74 25.39 3.24
CA LYS A 147 -11.35 24.06 3.21
C LYS A 147 -12.25 23.80 4.41
N THR A 148 -13.49 23.40 4.12
CA THR A 148 -14.38 22.74 5.08
C THR A 148 -13.71 21.47 5.61
N ILE A 149 -13.63 21.37 6.94
CA ILE A 149 -13.14 20.18 7.62
C ILE A 149 -14.35 19.32 8.00
N THR A 150 -14.23 18.04 7.72
CA THR A 150 -15.23 17.04 8.04
C THR A 150 -14.65 16.01 8.98
N VAL A 151 -15.43 15.65 9.98
CA VAL A 151 -15.15 14.52 10.86
C VAL A 151 -16.30 13.53 10.77
N TYR A 152 -16.00 12.25 10.97
CA TYR A 152 -17.02 11.22 11.07
C TYR A 152 -17.04 10.67 12.49
N ARG A 153 -18.23 10.68 13.09
CA ARG A 153 -18.50 9.96 14.32
C ARG A 153 -19.01 8.56 13.97
N CYS A 154 -18.43 7.54 14.59
CA CYS A 154 -18.87 6.15 14.52
C CYS A 154 -18.78 5.54 15.92
N GLY A 155 -19.91 5.46 16.62
CA GLY A 155 -19.93 5.07 18.02
C GLY A 155 -19.03 5.98 18.87
N PRO A 156 -18.03 5.43 19.60
CA PRO A 156 -17.10 6.23 20.40
C PRO A 156 -15.99 6.88 19.58
N LEU A 157 -15.76 6.46 18.34
CA LEU A 157 -14.71 7.02 17.49
C LEU A 157 -15.17 8.33 16.86
N VAL A 158 -14.30 9.34 16.90
CA VAL A 158 -14.38 10.54 16.06
C VAL A 158 -13.10 10.63 15.25
N ASP A 159 -13.21 10.67 13.93
CA ASP A 159 -12.04 10.63 13.05
C ASP A 159 -12.11 11.69 11.94
N LEU A 160 -10.95 12.24 11.60
CA LEU A 160 -10.80 13.23 10.55
C LEU A 160 -10.88 12.53 9.19
N CYS A 161 -11.99 12.73 8.48
CA CYS A 161 -12.26 12.02 7.25
C CYS A 161 -13.22 12.81 6.35
N ARG A 162 -12.96 12.80 5.04
CA ARG A 162 -13.87 13.39 4.03
C ARG A 162 -15.04 12.50 3.67
N GLY A 163 -14.91 11.20 3.94
CA GLY A 163 -15.83 10.18 3.51
C GLY A 163 -15.88 10.04 1.99
N PRO A 164 -16.97 9.46 1.47
CA PRO A 164 -18.13 9.02 2.23
C PRO A 164 -17.90 7.67 2.95
N HIS A 165 -18.88 7.27 3.76
CA HIS A 165 -18.92 6.01 4.48
C HIS A 165 -20.19 5.21 4.16
N ILE A 166 -20.15 3.91 4.50
CA ILE A 166 -21.34 3.05 4.46
C ILE A 166 -22.34 3.45 5.55
N PRO A 167 -23.60 3.02 5.50
CA PRO A 167 -24.63 3.57 6.40
C PRO A 167 -24.38 3.28 7.90
N ASN A 168 -23.86 2.10 8.23
CA ASN A 168 -23.49 1.73 9.60
C ASN A 168 -22.54 0.50 9.60
N THR A 169 -21.95 0.21 10.75
CA THR A 169 -20.98 -0.88 10.92
C THR A 169 -21.54 -2.28 10.65
N SER A 170 -22.86 -2.49 10.74
CA SER A 170 -23.46 -3.83 10.59
C SER A 170 -23.37 -4.40 9.17
N PHE A 171 -23.06 -3.56 8.18
CA PHE A 171 -22.74 -3.98 6.82
C PHE A 171 -21.43 -4.79 6.75
N VAL A 172 -20.51 -4.60 7.70
CA VAL A 172 -19.21 -5.28 7.78
C VAL A 172 -19.33 -6.60 8.54
N LYS A 173 -20.04 -7.57 7.95
CA LYS A 173 -20.38 -8.83 8.64
C LYS A 173 -19.18 -9.75 8.89
N ALA A 174 -18.12 -9.61 8.11
CA ALA A 174 -16.91 -10.39 8.25
C ALA A 174 -15.69 -9.47 8.21
N PHE A 175 -14.81 -9.60 9.21
CA PHE A 175 -13.65 -8.75 9.42
C PHE A 175 -12.49 -9.63 9.93
N ALA A 176 -11.27 -9.35 9.49
CA ALA A 176 -10.07 -9.97 10.02
C ALA A 176 -8.87 -9.03 9.92
N CYS A 177 -8.10 -8.93 11.00
CA CYS A 177 -6.73 -8.40 10.95
C CYS A 177 -5.81 -9.41 10.26
N LEU A 178 -4.90 -8.91 9.43
CA LEU A 178 -4.02 -9.74 8.59
C LEU A 178 -2.58 -9.75 9.08
N LYS A 179 -2.02 -8.57 9.31
CA LYS A 179 -0.62 -8.38 9.73
C LYS A 179 -0.42 -6.99 10.30
N ALA A 180 0.65 -6.82 11.06
CA ALA A 180 1.17 -5.53 11.48
C ALA A 180 2.57 -5.34 10.87
N SER A 181 2.91 -4.10 10.52
CA SER A 181 4.27 -3.75 10.09
C SER A 181 4.68 -2.39 10.62
N ALA A 182 5.97 -2.16 10.81
CA ALA A 182 6.48 -0.83 11.09
C ALA A 182 6.24 0.10 9.89
N SER A 183 5.89 1.34 10.18
CA SER A 183 5.84 2.47 9.24
C SER A 183 6.44 3.70 9.93
N TYR A 184 6.67 4.76 9.17
CA TYR A 184 7.14 6.03 9.72
C TYR A 184 6.15 7.12 9.34
N TRP A 185 5.99 8.10 10.23
CA TRP A 185 5.15 9.24 9.94
C TRP A 185 5.62 9.96 8.67
N ARG A 186 4.69 10.18 7.73
CA ARG A 186 4.96 10.70 6.36
C ARG A 186 6.00 9.91 5.55
N GLY A 187 6.29 8.66 5.91
CA GLY A 187 7.28 7.81 5.24
C GLY A 187 8.73 8.28 5.45
N LYS A 188 8.98 9.11 6.46
CA LYS A 188 10.29 9.70 6.76
C LYS A 188 10.94 8.99 7.94
N ALA A 189 12.05 8.31 7.71
CA ALA A 189 12.70 7.44 8.72
C ALA A 189 13.24 8.18 9.95
N ASP A 190 13.42 9.50 9.85
CA ASP A 190 13.82 10.41 10.93
C ASP A 190 12.64 10.92 11.77
N ARG A 191 11.40 10.52 11.44
CA ARG A 191 10.17 10.88 12.16
C ARG A 191 9.64 9.74 13.04
N GLU A 192 8.55 10.02 13.75
CA GLU A 192 7.92 9.11 14.70
C GLU A 192 7.64 7.74 14.08
N SER A 193 8.01 6.69 14.81
CA SER A 193 7.69 5.31 14.44
C SER A 193 6.21 5.04 14.66
N LEU A 194 5.59 4.44 13.65
CA LEU A 194 4.20 4.05 13.63
C LEU A 194 4.11 2.54 13.39
N GLN A 195 2.95 1.97 13.69
CA GLN A 195 2.63 0.62 13.26
C GLN A 195 1.39 0.65 12.39
N ARG A 196 1.53 0.02 11.23
CA ARG A 196 0.49 -0.21 10.25
C ARG A 196 -0.18 -1.54 10.51
N VAL A 197 -1.46 -1.51 10.86
CA VAL A 197 -2.28 -2.73 10.97
C VAL A 197 -3.10 -2.88 9.71
N TYR A 198 -2.94 -4.02 9.03
CA TYR A 198 -3.69 -4.35 7.81
C TYR A 198 -4.92 -5.18 8.16
N GLY A 199 -6.04 -4.87 7.50
CA GLY A 199 -7.29 -5.59 7.65
C GLY A 199 -7.96 -5.89 6.32
N ILE A 200 -8.84 -6.89 6.35
CA ILE A 200 -9.76 -7.20 5.26
C ILE A 200 -11.15 -7.41 5.84
N SER A 201 -12.16 -7.10 5.04
CA SER A 201 -13.55 -7.29 5.45
C SER A 201 -14.47 -7.49 4.27
N PHE A 202 -15.61 -8.13 4.52
CA PHE A 202 -16.61 -8.47 3.50
C PHE A 202 -18.04 -8.35 4.05
N PRO A 203 -19.04 -8.17 3.17
CA PRO A 203 -20.45 -8.14 3.56
C PRO A 203 -21.00 -9.51 3.99
N ASP A 204 -20.21 -10.58 3.84
CA ASP A 204 -20.56 -11.94 4.20
C ASP A 204 -19.31 -12.77 4.59
N SER A 205 -19.52 -13.80 5.42
CA SER A 205 -18.44 -14.66 5.92
C SER A 205 -17.91 -15.65 4.89
N LYS A 206 -18.63 -15.88 3.77
CA LYS A 206 -18.20 -16.82 2.72
C LYS A 206 -17.00 -16.22 1.98
N ARG A 207 -17.10 -14.95 1.57
CA ARG A 207 -15.98 -14.23 0.92
C ARG A 207 -14.75 -14.15 1.80
N LEU A 208 -14.90 -13.94 3.11
CA LEU A 208 -13.75 -13.93 4.03
C LEU A 208 -13.04 -15.29 4.07
N LYS A 209 -13.80 -16.40 4.10
CA LYS A 209 -13.22 -17.75 4.08
C LYS A 209 -12.51 -18.04 2.76
N GLU A 210 -13.08 -17.62 1.63
CA GLU A 210 -12.47 -17.76 0.30
C GLU A 210 -11.15 -16.96 0.22
N TYR A 211 -11.16 -15.72 0.70
CA TYR A 211 -9.96 -14.88 0.80
C TYR A 211 -8.88 -15.53 1.68
N GLN A 212 -9.24 -15.98 2.88
CA GLN A 212 -8.30 -16.65 3.78
C GLN A 212 -7.71 -17.91 3.16
N HIS A 213 -8.53 -18.71 2.47
CA HIS A 213 -8.05 -19.88 1.73
C HIS A 213 -7.05 -19.50 0.63
N MET A 214 -7.34 -18.46 -0.15
CA MET A 214 -6.45 -17.95 -1.18
C MET A 214 -5.11 -17.47 -0.59
N ILE A 215 -5.13 -16.75 0.53
CA ILE A 215 -3.92 -16.30 1.21
C ILE A 215 -3.08 -17.48 1.72
N GLU A 216 -3.69 -18.48 2.33
CA GLU A 216 -2.98 -19.69 2.78
C GLU A 216 -2.38 -20.47 1.62
N GLU A 217 -3.10 -20.57 0.51
CA GLU A 217 -2.60 -21.16 -0.73
C GLU A 217 -1.44 -20.35 -1.33
N ALA A 218 -1.49 -19.02 -1.28
CA ALA A 218 -0.40 -18.15 -1.73
C ALA A 218 0.86 -18.31 -0.85
N LYS A 219 0.70 -18.39 0.49
CA LYS A 219 1.81 -18.62 1.43
C LYS A 219 2.56 -19.91 1.12
N LYS A 220 1.86 -21.00 0.78
CA LYS A 220 2.50 -22.28 0.38
C LYS A 220 3.34 -22.16 -0.89
N ARG A 221 3.08 -21.15 -1.73
CA ARG A 221 3.75 -20.89 -3.01
C ARG A 221 4.81 -19.78 -2.92
N ASP A 222 5.13 -19.33 -1.71
CA ASP A 222 6.17 -18.33 -1.49
C ASP A 222 7.55 -18.85 -1.95
N HIS A 223 8.14 -18.18 -2.93
CA HIS A 223 9.45 -18.55 -3.48
C HIS A 223 10.56 -18.59 -2.43
N ARG A 224 10.44 -17.85 -1.31
CA ARG A 224 11.40 -17.88 -0.21
C ARG A 224 11.35 -19.22 0.53
N LEU A 225 10.16 -19.77 0.74
CA LEU A 225 9.96 -21.08 1.36
C LEU A 225 10.31 -22.20 0.40
N LEU A 226 9.82 -22.11 -0.85
CA LEU A 226 10.09 -23.11 -1.88
C LEU A 226 11.56 -23.15 -2.28
N GLY A 227 12.21 -22.00 -2.40
CA GLY A 227 13.62 -21.90 -2.75
C GLY A 227 14.52 -22.55 -1.71
N GLN A 228 14.20 -22.40 -0.42
CA GLN A 228 14.90 -23.08 0.66
C GLN A 228 14.60 -24.60 0.67
N SER A 229 13.32 -24.99 0.60
CA SER A 229 12.94 -26.41 0.66
C SER A 229 13.47 -27.24 -0.51
N GLN A 230 13.55 -26.64 -1.70
CA GLN A 230 14.10 -27.26 -2.90
C GLN A 230 15.61 -27.08 -3.08
N LYS A 231 16.29 -26.44 -2.10
CA LYS A 231 17.73 -26.16 -2.14
C LYS A 231 18.14 -25.40 -3.42
N LEU A 232 17.39 -24.35 -3.75
CA LEU A 232 17.68 -23.48 -4.90
C LEU A 232 18.64 -22.36 -4.54
N PHE A 233 18.42 -21.71 -3.40
CA PHE A 233 19.27 -20.62 -2.92
C PHE A 233 19.14 -20.44 -1.40
N PHE A 234 20.07 -19.70 -0.80
CA PHE A 234 19.96 -19.19 0.56
C PHE A 234 20.47 -17.73 0.64
N PHE A 235 20.17 -17.05 1.74
CA PHE A 235 20.67 -15.71 2.04
C PHE A 235 21.57 -15.77 3.29
N HIS A 236 22.60 -14.93 3.32
CA HIS A 236 23.51 -14.83 4.46
C HIS A 236 23.63 -13.37 4.91
N PRO A 237 23.65 -13.07 6.23
CA PRO A 237 23.76 -11.69 6.73
C PRO A 237 25.01 -10.92 6.24
N LEU A 238 26.07 -11.63 5.85
CA LEU A 238 27.28 -11.02 5.25
C LEU A 238 27.07 -10.49 3.82
N SER A 239 25.95 -10.81 3.17
CA SER A 239 25.59 -10.31 1.84
C SER A 239 24.08 -10.03 1.77
N PRO A 240 23.59 -9.01 2.49
CA PRO A 240 22.15 -8.73 2.55
C PRO A 240 21.61 -8.34 1.17
N GLY A 241 20.45 -8.89 0.81
CA GLY A 241 19.82 -8.63 -0.49
C GLY A 241 20.40 -9.43 -1.67
N SER A 242 21.53 -10.11 -1.49
CA SER A 242 22.13 -10.98 -2.51
C SER A 242 22.06 -12.45 -2.09
N CYS A 243 21.45 -13.28 -2.92
CA CYS A 243 21.34 -14.71 -2.63
C CYS A 243 22.57 -15.50 -3.10
N PHE A 244 22.79 -16.64 -2.46
CA PHE A 244 23.74 -17.67 -2.87
C PHE A 244 22.97 -18.77 -3.58
N PHE A 245 23.21 -18.95 -4.88
CA PHE A 245 22.59 -20.04 -5.64
C PHE A 245 23.26 -21.38 -5.32
N LEU A 246 22.45 -22.36 -4.96
CA LEU A 246 22.84 -23.76 -4.78
C LEU A 246 22.78 -24.49 -6.12
N PRO A 247 23.33 -25.73 -6.25
CA PRO A 247 23.42 -26.41 -7.54
C PRO A 247 22.11 -26.46 -8.35
N HIS A 248 20.97 -26.76 -7.72
CA HIS A 248 19.68 -26.78 -8.40
C HIS A 248 19.24 -25.39 -8.90
N GLY A 249 19.44 -24.35 -8.09
CA GLY A 249 19.15 -22.98 -8.49
C GLY A 249 20.06 -22.49 -9.61
N ALA A 250 21.35 -22.86 -9.57
CA ALA A 250 22.32 -22.53 -10.62
C ALA A 250 21.93 -23.17 -11.96
N ILE A 251 21.41 -24.40 -11.97
CA ILE A 251 20.91 -25.05 -13.19
C ILE A 251 19.76 -24.24 -13.81
N ILE A 252 18.79 -23.82 -12.99
CA ILE A 252 17.65 -23.01 -13.44
C ILE A 252 18.15 -21.65 -13.99
N TYR A 253 19.02 -20.97 -13.25
CA TYR A 253 19.60 -19.70 -13.66
C TYR A 253 20.32 -19.82 -15.00
N ASN A 254 21.21 -20.79 -15.15
CA ASN A 254 21.96 -21.00 -16.39
C ASN A 254 21.03 -21.33 -17.57
N LYS A 255 19.97 -22.12 -17.35
CA LYS A 255 18.99 -22.42 -18.39
C LYS A 255 18.27 -21.16 -18.89
N LEU A 256 17.93 -20.24 -17.98
CA LEU A 256 17.33 -18.95 -18.33
C LEU A 256 18.34 -18.05 -19.07
N MET A 257 19.60 -18.01 -18.63
CA MET A 257 20.66 -17.25 -19.31
C MET A 257 20.90 -17.78 -20.73
N ASP A 258 20.96 -19.09 -20.92
CA ASP A 258 21.15 -19.71 -22.24
C ASP A 258 19.98 -19.42 -23.18
N PHE A 259 18.75 -19.43 -22.65
CA PHE A 259 17.57 -19.00 -23.37
C PHE A 259 17.69 -17.53 -23.80
N LEU A 260 17.99 -16.60 -22.88
CA LEU A 260 18.13 -15.18 -23.21
C LEU A 260 19.22 -14.92 -24.26
N ARG A 261 20.39 -15.55 -24.12
CA ARG A 261 21.49 -15.46 -25.10
C ARG A 261 21.08 -15.96 -26.47
N LYS A 262 20.27 -17.02 -26.54
CA LYS A 262 19.69 -17.50 -27.80
C LYS A 262 18.77 -16.44 -28.41
N GLU A 263 17.85 -15.88 -27.62
CA GLU A 263 16.92 -14.85 -28.08
C GLU A 263 17.63 -13.57 -28.56
N TYR A 264 18.74 -13.18 -27.91
CA TYR A 264 19.61 -12.09 -28.35
C TYR A 264 20.18 -12.34 -29.75
N ARG A 265 20.79 -13.52 -29.96
CA ARG A 265 21.37 -13.89 -31.27
C ARG A 265 20.33 -13.91 -32.37
N GLU A 266 19.16 -14.50 -32.12
CA GLU A 266 18.07 -14.56 -33.11
C GLU A 266 17.53 -13.18 -33.51
N ARG A 267 17.62 -12.20 -32.60
CA ARG A 267 17.20 -10.81 -32.85
C ARG A 267 18.34 -9.90 -33.29
N GLY A 268 19.52 -10.44 -33.54
CA GLY A 268 20.70 -9.70 -34.00
C GLY A 268 21.33 -8.79 -32.95
N TYR A 269 21.10 -9.04 -31.66
CA TYR A 269 21.85 -8.39 -30.58
C TYR A 269 23.24 -9.01 -30.45
N GLN A 270 24.21 -8.17 -30.11
CA GLN A 270 25.57 -8.56 -29.81
C GLN A 270 25.77 -8.54 -28.29
N GLU A 271 26.01 -9.73 -27.71
CA GLU A 271 26.32 -9.87 -26.29
C GLU A 271 27.69 -9.25 -26.00
N VAL A 272 27.76 -8.40 -24.98
CA VAL A 272 28.99 -7.72 -24.55
C VAL A 272 29.19 -7.80 -23.06
N LEU A 273 30.45 -7.67 -22.64
CA LEU A 273 30.84 -7.61 -21.24
C LEU A 273 31.46 -6.24 -20.94
N SER A 274 31.00 -5.62 -19.86
CA SER A 274 31.49 -4.33 -19.40
C SER A 274 31.86 -4.41 -17.91
N PRO A 275 32.82 -3.59 -17.43
CA PRO A 275 33.20 -3.55 -16.03
C PRO A 275 32.01 -3.40 -15.07
N ASN A 276 32.17 -3.88 -13.83
CA ASN A 276 31.18 -3.67 -12.76
C ASN A 276 31.44 -2.39 -11.96
N ILE A 277 32.67 -1.86 -12.01
CA ILE A 277 33.11 -0.72 -11.22
C ILE A 277 33.64 0.35 -12.17
N TYR A 278 33.22 1.60 -11.95
CA TYR A 278 33.66 2.76 -12.72
C TYR A 278 33.98 3.92 -11.79
N ASN A 279 34.84 4.83 -12.25
CA ASN A 279 35.03 6.11 -11.57
C ASN A 279 33.72 6.93 -11.57
N MET A 280 33.58 7.85 -10.63
CA MET A 280 32.34 8.62 -10.47
C MET A 280 32.02 9.50 -11.70
N GLN A 281 33.04 9.90 -12.45
CA GLN A 281 32.89 10.71 -13.67
C GLN A 281 31.92 10.10 -14.70
N LEU A 282 31.89 8.77 -14.86
CA LEU A 282 30.94 8.13 -15.78
C LEU A 282 29.48 8.37 -15.35
N TRP A 283 29.20 8.31 -14.05
CA TRP A 283 27.87 8.47 -13.49
C TRP A 283 27.43 9.93 -13.47
N GLU A 284 28.36 10.85 -13.26
CA GLU A 284 28.15 12.30 -13.40
C GLU A 284 27.84 12.67 -14.85
N THR A 285 28.67 12.21 -15.79
CA THR A 285 28.52 12.49 -17.23
C THR A 285 27.19 11.96 -17.77
N SER A 286 26.75 10.80 -17.28
CA SER A 286 25.48 10.21 -17.69
C SER A 286 24.26 10.77 -16.94
N GLY A 287 24.44 11.66 -15.96
CA GLY A 287 23.37 12.24 -15.14
C GLY A 287 22.79 11.29 -14.06
N HIS A 288 23.33 10.08 -13.93
CA HIS A 288 22.85 9.10 -12.94
C HIS A 288 23.27 9.47 -11.52
N ALA A 289 24.43 10.07 -11.33
CA ALA A 289 24.89 10.49 -10.01
C ALA A 289 23.86 11.42 -9.33
N ALA A 290 23.27 12.36 -10.07
CA ALA A 290 22.28 13.30 -9.53
C ALA A 290 20.99 12.62 -9.01
N ASN A 291 20.65 11.43 -9.51
CA ASN A 291 19.39 10.76 -9.21
C ASN A 291 19.54 9.45 -8.41
N TYR A 292 20.68 8.78 -8.55
CA TYR A 292 20.90 7.42 -8.05
C TYR A 292 22.07 7.31 -7.08
N LYS A 293 22.87 8.37 -6.83
CA LYS A 293 24.06 8.27 -5.96
C LYS A 293 23.72 7.69 -4.58
N ASP A 294 22.58 8.09 -4.00
CA ASP A 294 22.11 7.58 -2.70
C ASP A 294 21.70 6.09 -2.73
N ASN A 295 21.47 5.53 -3.92
CA ASN A 295 21.10 4.13 -4.14
C ASN A 295 22.26 3.30 -4.77
N MET A 296 23.47 3.84 -4.79
CA MET A 296 24.66 3.18 -5.33
C MET A 296 25.61 2.75 -4.23
N PHE A 297 26.32 1.64 -4.45
CA PHE A 297 27.50 1.31 -3.65
C PHE A 297 28.68 2.17 -4.12
N VAL A 298 29.04 3.17 -3.32
CA VAL A 298 30.14 4.10 -3.58
C VAL A 298 31.29 3.84 -2.61
N PHE A 299 32.52 3.89 -3.11
CA PHE A 299 33.73 3.68 -2.31
C PHE A 299 34.89 4.51 -2.87
N GLU A 300 35.89 4.79 -2.03
CA GLU A 300 37.06 5.58 -2.40
C GLU A 300 38.26 4.66 -2.71
N ILE A 301 38.93 4.90 -3.84
CA ILE A 301 40.22 4.29 -4.19
C ILE A 301 41.17 5.43 -4.52
N GLU A 302 42.31 5.51 -3.84
CA GLU A 302 43.35 6.52 -4.11
C GLU A 302 42.82 7.97 -4.18
N LYS A 303 41.92 8.34 -3.25
CA LYS A 303 41.25 9.65 -3.20
C LYS A 303 40.31 9.95 -4.39
N GLN A 304 39.90 8.94 -5.13
CA GLN A 304 38.88 9.04 -6.17
C GLN A 304 37.64 8.22 -5.79
N GLU A 305 36.45 8.78 -6.01
CA GLU A 305 35.20 8.06 -5.84
C GLU A 305 34.96 7.08 -7.00
N PHE A 306 34.61 5.85 -6.66
CA PHE A 306 34.16 4.80 -7.56
C PHE A 306 32.77 4.33 -7.17
N GLY A 307 32.04 3.78 -8.13
CA GLY A 307 30.72 3.18 -7.91
C GLY A 307 30.60 1.82 -8.57
N LEU A 308 29.95 0.88 -7.87
CA LEU A 308 29.42 -0.32 -8.51
C LEU A 308 28.28 0.10 -9.44
N LYS A 309 28.23 -0.46 -10.65
CA LYS A 309 27.24 -0.10 -11.65
C LYS A 309 25.80 -0.35 -11.14
N PRO A 310 24.92 0.65 -11.08
CA PRO A 310 23.49 0.43 -10.85
C PRO A 310 22.77 -0.02 -12.13
N MET A 311 23.42 0.15 -13.29
CA MET A 311 22.88 -0.20 -14.62
C MET A 311 24.00 -0.30 -15.66
N ASN A 312 23.69 -0.92 -16.81
CA ASN A 312 24.67 -1.16 -17.88
C ASN A 312 24.79 -0.02 -18.91
N CYS A 313 23.81 0.88 -18.99
CA CYS A 313 23.67 1.85 -20.10
C CYS A 313 24.91 2.73 -20.32
N PRO A 314 25.52 3.35 -19.27
CA PRO A 314 26.70 4.19 -19.48
C PRO A 314 27.90 3.41 -20.02
N GLY A 315 28.08 2.16 -19.59
CA GLY A 315 29.10 1.26 -20.14
C GLY A 315 28.87 0.98 -21.63
N HIS A 316 27.62 0.75 -22.05
CA HIS A 316 27.28 0.58 -23.47
C HIS A 316 27.56 1.82 -24.31
N CYS A 317 27.33 3.02 -23.77
CA CYS A 317 27.68 4.27 -24.46
C CYS A 317 29.18 4.38 -24.70
N LEU A 318 30.03 3.98 -23.73
CA LEU A 318 31.48 3.94 -23.93
C LEU A 318 31.89 2.92 -25.00
N MET A 319 31.30 1.72 -24.97
CA MET A 319 31.56 0.69 -25.98
C MET A 319 31.12 1.13 -27.38
N PHE A 320 29.97 1.80 -27.48
CA PHE A 320 29.50 2.38 -28.73
C PHE A 320 30.45 3.46 -29.25
N GLY A 321 30.88 4.37 -28.36
CA GLY A 321 31.78 5.48 -28.68
C GLY A 321 33.24 5.09 -28.95
N HIS A 322 33.63 3.85 -28.67
CA HIS A 322 34.99 3.35 -28.93
C HIS A 322 35.30 3.23 -30.43
N GLU A 323 34.30 2.96 -31.27
CA GLU A 323 34.47 2.77 -32.70
C GLU A 323 33.72 3.82 -33.51
N VAL A 324 34.27 4.23 -34.65
CA VAL A 324 33.57 5.07 -35.63
C VAL A 324 32.47 4.26 -36.30
N ARG A 325 31.24 4.75 -36.28
CA ARG A 325 30.06 4.06 -36.83
C ARG A 325 29.50 4.81 -38.04
N SER A 326 29.07 4.06 -39.04
CA SER A 326 28.30 4.57 -40.18
C SER A 326 26.81 4.58 -39.84
N TYR A 327 26.06 5.56 -40.35
CA TYR A 327 24.59 5.63 -40.21
C TYR A 327 23.86 4.39 -40.78
N ARG A 328 24.51 3.63 -41.67
CA ARG A 328 23.97 2.38 -42.23
C ARG A 328 24.19 1.16 -41.33
N GLY A 329 25.09 1.25 -40.35
CA GLY A 329 25.37 0.16 -39.42
C GLY A 329 24.28 0.02 -38.37
N LYS A 330 23.74 -1.19 -38.19
CA LYS A 330 22.85 -1.52 -37.07
C LYS A 330 23.71 -1.94 -35.88
N PHE A 331 23.51 -1.30 -34.73
CA PHE A 331 24.21 -1.63 -33.49
C PHE A 331 23.22 -1.82 -32.36
N SER A 332 23.17 -3.04 -31.82
CA SER A 332 22.26 -3.43 -30.74
C SER A 332 23.04 -4.28 -29.74
N LEU A 333 23.31 -3.72 -28.56
CA LEU A 333 24.02 -4.41 -27.48
C LEU A 333 23.06 -5.05 -26.48
N ALA A 334 23.44 -6.20 -25.95
CA ALA A 334 22.80 -6.84 -24.80
C ALA A 334 23.87 -7.34 -23.80
N VAL A 335 23.49 -7.43 -22.52
CA VAL A 335 24.34 -7.91 -21.41
C VAL A 335 23.71 -9.13 -20.78
#